data_AF-D3SBY8-F1
#
_entry.id   AF-D3SBY8-F1
#
_cell.length_a   1.000
_cell.length_b   1.000
_cell.length_c   1.000
_cell.angle_alpha   90.00
_cell.angle_beta   90.00
_cell.angle_gamma   90.00
#
_symmetry.space_group_name_H-M   'P 1'
#
loop_
_entity.id
_entity.type
_entity.pdbx_description
1 polymer ?
#
loop_
_entity_poly.entity_id
_entity_poly.type
_entity_poly.pdbx_seq_one_letter_code
_entity_poly.pdbx_strand_id
1 'polypeptide(L)' 'MESIDAPFGEVVELRQILHDSGIPLLRVIIRDGGRYTKIELDPSTAHQWGRMMVRWAETATQQGTAGGG' A
#
# COMPACT_ATOMS: atom_id res chain seq x y z
N MET A 1 2.35 -13.97 -3.16
CA MET A 1 1.53 -13.13 -2.26
C MET A 1 2.51 -12.39 -1.39
N GLU A 2 2.46 -11.07 -1.41
CA GLU A 2 3.37 -10.22 -0.64
C GLU A 2 2.60 -9.60 0.53
N SER A 3 3.24 -9.51 1.69
CA SER A 3 2.66 -8.93 2.90
C SER A 3 3.68 -8.02 3.58
N ILE A 4 3.17 -6.92 4.16
CA ILE A 4 3.96 -5.92 4.88
C ILE A 4 3.28 -5.71 6.24
N ASP A 5 4.06 -5.80 7.31
CA ASP A 5 3.61 -5.44 8.65
C ASP A 5 3.72 -3.92 8.85
N ALA A 6 2.62 -3.30 9.29
CA ALA A 6 2.57 -1.89 9.62
C ALA A 6 3.03 -1.64 11.07
N PRO A 7 3.47 -0.42 11.41
CA PRO A 7 4.05 -0.12 12.72
C PRO A 7 3.13 -0.36 13.93
N PHE A 8 1.81 -0.38 13.75
CA PHE A 8 0.84 -0.50 14.85
C PHE A 8 0.09 -1.83 14.85
N GLY A 9 0.65 -2.84 14.16
CA GLY A 9 0.15 -4.22 14.16
C GLY A 9 -0.83 -4.55 13.04
N GLU A 10 -1.09 -3.60 12.13
CA GLU A 10 -1.86 -3.89 10.92
C GLU A 10 -1.03 -4.69 9.92
N VAL A 11 -1.70 -5.50 9.09
CA VAL A 11 -1.06 -6.25 8.01
C VAL A 11 -1.64 -5.81 6.68
N VAL A 12 -0.77 -5.41 5.75
CA VAL A 12 -1.13 -5.09 4.37
C VAL A 12 -0.74 -6.26 3.47
N GLU A 13 -1.71 -6.88 2.80
CA GLU A 13 -1.48 -7.94 1.83
C GLU A 13 -1.82 -7.48 0.42
N LEU A 14 -0.96 -7.85 -0.54
CA LEU A 14 -1.16 -7.59 -1.96
C LEU A 14 -1.40 -8.90 -2.72
N ARG A 15 -2.47 -8.92 -3.52
CA ARG A 15 -2.84 -10.06 -4.36
C ARG A 15 -3.28 -9.58 -5.74
N GLN A 16 -2.66 -10.09 -6.79
CA GLN A 16 -3.22 -9.93 -8.13
C GLN A 16 -4.47 -10.83 -8.25
N ILE A 17 -5.53 -10.27 -8.81
CA ILE A 17 -6.75 -10.97 -9.19
C ILE A 17 -7.07 -10.66 -10.65
N LEU A 18 -7.92 -11.46 -11.27
CA LEU A 18 -8.48 -11.19 -12.59
C LEU A 18 -9.93 -10.77 -12.41
N HIS A 19 -10.29 -9.57 -12.88
CA HIS A 19 -11.69 -9.15 -12.95
C HIS A 19 -12.39 -9.91 -14.07
N ASP A 20 -13.71 -10.05 -14.00
CA ASP A 20 -14.51 -10.79 -14.99
C ASP A 20 -14.38 -10.23 -16.42
N SER A 21 -14.00 -8.96 -16.56
CA SER A 21 -13.69 -8.33 -17.85
C SER A 21 -12.31 -8.70 -18.42
N GLY A 22 -11.51 -9.51 -17.73
CA GLY A 22 -10.15 -9.88 -18.11
C GLY A 22 -9.08 -8.86 -17.72
N ILE A 23 -9.44 -7.79 -17.01
CA ILE A 23 -8.49 -6.78 -16.54
C ILE A 23 -7.80 -7.28 -15.26
N PRO A 24 -6.45 -7.29 -15.18
CA PRO A 24 -5.77 -7.59 -13.94
C PRO A 24 -5.97 -6.44 -12.94
N LEU A 25 -6.36 -6.79 -11.71
CA LEU A 25 -6.47 -5.85 -10.60
C LEU A 25 -5.51 -6.25 -9.49
N LEU A 26 -5.02 -5.26 -8.76
CA LEU A 26 -4.30 -5.44 -7.52
C LEU A 26 -5.28 -5.30 -6.35
N ARG A 27 -5.57 -6.40 -5.66
CA ARG A 27 -6.32 -6.37 -4.41
C ARG A 27 -5.38 -6.10 -3.25
N VAL A 28 -5.67 -5.02 -2.54
CA VAL A 28 -5.05 -4.61 -1.29
C VAL A 28 -5.97 -5.05 -0.16
N ILE A 29 -5.42 -5.76 0.82
CA ILE A 29 -6.15 -6.18 2.02
C ILE A 29 -5.44 -5.61 3.22
N ILE A 30 -6.12 -4.79 4.02
CA ILE A 30 -5.60 -4.26 5.28
C ILE A 30 -6.34 -4.94 6.42
N ARG A 31 -5.58 -5.54 7.34
CA ARG A 31 -6.10 -6.23 8.52
C ARG A 31 -5.71 -5.47 9.77
N ASP A 32 -6.68 -5.14 10.62
CA ASP A 32 -6.48 -4.43 11.89
C ASP A 32 -7.33 -5.09 12.97
N GLY A 33 -6.70 -5.87 13.87
CA GLY A 33 -7.33 -6.37 15.10
C GLY A 33 -8.68 -7.13 14.93
N GLY A 34 -8.98 -7.63 13.72
CA GLY A 34 -10.25 -8.29 13.37
C GLY A 34 -11.09 -7.55 12.32
N ARG A 35 -10.74 -6.31 11.95
CA ARG A 35 -11.30 -5.57 10.83
C ARG A 35 -10.53 -5.86 9.56
N TYR A 36 -11.25 -5.88 8.43
CA TYR A 36 -10.68 -6.12 7.12
C TYR A 36 -11.19 -5.05 6.15
N THR A 37 -10.27 -4.32 5.55
CA THR A 37 -10.56 -3.41 4.42
C THR A 37 -9.99 -4.01 3.15
N LYS A 38 -10.78 -4.03 2.08
CA LYS A 38 -10.36 -4.51 0.76
C LYS A 38 -10.57 -3.42 -0.27
N ILE A 39 -9.54 -3.17 -1.07
CA ILE A 39 -9.60 -2.23 -2.20
C ILE A 39 -8.99 -2.93 -3.42
N GLU A 40 -9.56 -2.69 -4.58
CA GLU A 40 -9.04 -3.19 -5.85
C GLU A 40 -8.60 -2.01 -6.70
N LEU A 41 -7.37 -2.10 -7.20
CA LEU A 41 -6.75 -1.06 -8.00
C LEU A 41 -6.43 -1.61 -9.38
N ASP A 42 -6.81 -0.90 -10.43
CA ASP A 42 -6.27 -1.16 -11.75
C ASP A 42 -4.76 -0.82 -11.79
N PRO A 43 -4.03 -1.25 -12.83
CA PRO A 43 -2.59 -1.02 -12.92
C PRO A 43 -2.18 0.46 -12.87
N SER A 44 -2.98 1.35 -13.45
CA SER A 44 -2.69 2.79 -13.49
C SER A 44 -2.88 3.45 -12.13
N THR A 45 -3.92 3.06 -11.39
CA THR A 45 -4.21 3.53 -10.04
C THR A 45 -3.17 2.98 -9.05
N ALA A 46 -2.80 1.70 -9.16
CA ALA A 46 -1.75 1.09 -8.34
C ALA A 46 -0.39 1.77 -8.53
N HIS A 47 -0.02 2.08 -9.77
CA HIS A 47 1.23 2.80 -10.06
C HIS A 47 1.25 4.21 -9.45
N GLN A 48 0.16 4.96 -9.55
CA GLN A 48 0.05 6.29 -8.94
C GLN A 48 0.17 6.22 -7.42
N TRP A 49 -0.56 5.29 -6.78
CA TRP A 49 -0.52 5.12 -5.33
C TRP A 49 0.88 4.74 -4.83
N GLY A 50 1.56 3.81 -5.52
CA GLY A 50 2.95 3.44 -5.23
C GLY A 50 3.90 4.64 -5.27
N ARG A 51 3.78 5.49 -6.29
CA ARG A 51 4.62 6.71 -6.40
C ARG A 51 4.34 7.71 -5.29
N MET A 52 3.10 7.83 -4.83
CA MET A 52 2.76 8.72 -3.71
C MET A 52 3.45 8.25 -2.42
N MET A 53 3.45 6.94 -2.15
CA MET A 53 4.11 6.37 -0.97
C MET A 53 5.64 6.58 -1.01
N VAL A 54 6.28 6.33 -2.15
CA VAL A 54 7.73 6.55 -2.34
C VAL A 54 8.07 8.02 -2.08
N ARG A 55 7.36 8.96 -2.71
CA ARG A 55 7.59 10.40 -2.54
C ARG A 55 7.44 10.85 -1.09
N TRP A 56 6.44 10.33 -0.39
CA TRP A 56 6.25 10.62 1.03
C TRP A 56 7.42 10.09 1.87
N ALA A 57 7.86 8.85 1.66
CA ALA A 57 8.95 8.24 2.42
C ALA A 57 10.28 8.99 2.24
N GLU A 58 10.59 9.39 1.01
CA GLU A 58 11.76 10.22 0.68
C GLU A 58 11.70 11.58 1.42
N THR A 59 10.54 12.23 1.42
CA THR A 59 10.34 13.54 2.07
C THR A 59 10.41 13.45 3.59
N ALA A 60 9.72 12.47 4.19
CA ALA A 60 9.66 12.29 5.64
C ALA A 60 11.03 11.94 6.23
N THR A 61 11.82 11.13 5.51
CA THR A 61 13.20 10.81 5.91
C THR A 61 14.09 12.05 5.89
N GLN A 62 13.97 12.91 4.86
CA GLN A 62 14.73 14.15 4.77
C GLN A 62 14.39 15.14 5.90
N GLN A 63 13.10 15.27 6.25
CA GLN A 63 12.65 16.15 7.32
C GLN A 63 13.07 15.66 8.72
N GLY A 64 13.12 14.35 8.95
CA GLY A 64 13.60 13.77 10.21
C GLY A 64 15.08 14.05 10.49
N THR A 65 15.92 14.14 9.45
CA THR A 65 17.35 14.49 9.57
C THR A 65 17.61 15.98 9.83
N ALA A 66 16.66 16.88 9.53
CA ALA A 66 16.87 18.32 9.61
C ALA A 66 16.43 18.96 10.94
N GLY A 67 15.72 18.22 11.80
CA GLY A 67 15.18 18.72 13.08
C GLY A 67 15.92 18.27 14.35
N GLY A 68 17.07 17.61 14.21
CA GLY A 68 17.85 17.05 15.32
C GLY A 68 19.17 17.77 15.62
N GLY A 69 19.28 19.07 15.33
CA GLY A 69 20.47 19.91 15.59
C GLY A 69 20.27 20.82 16.79
#